data_AF-A0A536YMH8-F1
#
_entry.id   AF-A0A536YMH8-F1
#
_cell.length_a   1.000
_cell.length_b   1.000
_cell.length_c   1.000
_cell.angle_alpha   90.00
_cell.angle_beta   90.00
_cell.angle_gamma   90.00
#
_symmetry.space_group_name_H-M   'P 1'
#
loop_
_entity.id
_entity.type
_entity.pdbx_description
1 polymer ?
#
loop_
_entity_poly.entity_id
_entity_poly.type
_entity_poly.pdbx_seq_one_letter_code
_entity_poly.pdbx_strand_id
1 'polypeptide(L)'
;SPFTGGSILGDRIRMGELAGDAGVYVRSMATRGALGGLARGTLEAVDVLDAAGFDLVIIETVGVGQDEVEVARAAHTTVVISAPGLGDDIQAIKAGILEIADVHVVSKCDKPDASKAIADLKNMLALGLSLSRRARWQIPVVPTSSQRDEGIAELLAAIDEHWSSLEETGEIATRRVQINERRLLKAGEEILRDQFVRNRDGKIGALVTELNARALSPHRAAERLLADLHIGDTK
;
A
#
# COMPACT_ATOMS: atom_id res chain seq x y z
N SER A 1 -1.89 -10.10 -16.18
CA SER A 1 -1.43 -9.31 -17.36
C SER A 1 -2.43 -8.18 -17.65
N PRO A 2 -2.09 -7.16 -18.47
CA PRO A 2 -3.01 -6.06 -18.83
C PRO A 2 -4.30 -6.55 -19.51
N PHE A 3 -4.28 -7.78 -20.02
CA PHE A 3 -5.39 -8.39 -20.77
C PHE A 3 -6.15 -9.47 -19.98
N THR A 4 -5.67 -9.87 -18.79
CA THR A 4 -6.28 -10.95 -17.97
C THR A 4 -6.79 -10.47 -16.62
N GLY A 5 -6.65 -9.17 -16.30
CA GLY A 5 -7.26 -8.57 -15.10
C GLY A 5 -6.66 -8.99 -13.75
N GLY A 6 -5.60 -9.81 -13.75
CA GLY A 6 -4.89 -10.26 -12.56
C GLY A 6 -3.70 -11.15 -12.91
N SER A 7 -2.77 -11.30 -11.95
CA SER A 7 -1.83 -12.42 -11.92
C SER A 7 -2.54 -13.55 -11.16
N ILE A 8 -3.13 -14.51 -11.88
CA ILE A 8 -3.83 -15.64 -11.24
C ILE A 8 -2.84 -16.67 -10.65
N LEU A 9 -1.59 -16.67 -11.12
CA LEU A 9 -0.62 -17.74 -10.82
C LEU A 9 0.72 -17.27 -10.22
N GLY A 10 1.08 -15.98 -10.31
CA GLY A 10 2.41 -15.52 -9.89
C GLY A 10 2.70 -15.77 -8.41
N ASP A 11 1.74 -15.44 -7.54
CA ASP A 11 1.95 -15.56 -6.08
C ASP A 11 1.79 -17.01 -5.61
N ARG A 12 0.92 -17.79 -6.25
CA ARG A 12 0.73 -19.22 -5.92
C ARG A 12 1.95 -20.07 -6.31
N ILE A 13 2.73 -19.64 -7.29
CA ILE A 13 4.03 -20.26 -7.63
C ILE A 13 5.12 -19.82 -6.64
N ARG A 14 5.11 -18.57 -6.17
CA ARG A 14 6.07 -18.04 -5.17
C ARG A 14 5.86 -18.60 -3.77
N MET A 15 4.63 -18.93 -3.40
CA MET A 15 4.24 -19.42 -2.06
C MET A 15 3.69 -20.84 -2.12
N GLY A 16 4.29 -21.70 -2.96
CA GLY A 16 3.80 -23.06 -3.20
C GLY A 16 3.69 -23.92 -1.94
N GLU A 17 4.53 -23.71 -0.94
CA GLU A 17 4.51 -24.45 0.34
C GLU A 17 3.30 -24.09 1.23
N LEU A 18 2.74 -22.89 1.06
CA LEU A 18 1.53 -22.44 1.76
C LEU A 18 0.25 -22.79 0.99
N ALA A 19 0.38 -23.32 -0.23
CA ALA A 19 -0.76 -23.66 -1.07
C ALA A 19 -1.47 -24.92 -0.52
N GLY A 20 -2.54 -24.70 0.25
CA GLY A 20 -3.37 -25.77 0.82
C GLY A 20 -3.52 -25.73 2.34
N ASP A 21 -2.80 -24.83 3.03
CA ASP A 21 -3.06 -24.55 4.43
C ASP A 21 -4.43 -23.84 4.59
N ALA A 22 -5.33 -24.44 5.37
CA ALA A 22 -6.67 -23.90 5.60
C ALA A 22 -6.66 -22.61 6.43
N GLY A 23 -5.60 -22.35 7.20
CA GLY A 23 -5.40 -21.12 7.96
C GLY A 23 -4.80 -19.97 7.14
N VAL A 24 -4.39 -20.22 5.89
CA VAL A 24 -3.72 -19.21 5.04
C VAL A 24 -4.56 -18.92 3.81
N TYR A 25 -5.00 -17.67 3.68
CA TYR A 25 -5.68 -17.17 2.50
C TYR A 25 -4.82 -16.16 1.75
N VAL A 26 -4.63 -16.36 0.45
CA VAL A 26 -3.76 -15.55 -0.39
C VAL A 26 -4.51 -15.08 -1.63
N ARG A 27 -4.48 -13.78 -1.89
CA ARG A 27 -5.15 -13.20 -3.06
C ARG A 27 -4.33 -12.08 -3.69
N SER A 28 -3.86 -12.32 -4.91
CA SER A 28 -3.30 -11.26 -5.76
C SER A 28 -4.39 -10.29 -6.22
N MET A 29 -4.15 -9.00 -6.10
CA MET A 29 -5.10 -7.95 -6.51
C MET A 29 -4.46 -7.03 -7.54
N ALA A 30 -5.11 -6.87 -8.70
CA ALA A 30 -4.65 -5.93 -9.72
C ALA A 30 -5.15 -4.53 -9.43
N THR A 31 -4.25 -3.53 -9.51
CA THR A 31 -4.57 -2.11 -9.31
C THR A 31 -5.58 -1.57 -10.33
N ARG A 32 -5.65 -2.17 -11.54
CA ARG A 32 -6.66 -1.87 -12.59
C ARG A 32 -6.81 -0.36 -12.87
N GLY A 33 -5.68 0.35 -12.94
CA GLY A 33 -5.67 1.79 -13.21
C GLY A 33 -6.18 2.64 -12.03
N ALA A 34 -6.14 2.11 -10.81
CA ALA A 34 -6.15 2.94 -9.60
C ALA A 34 -4.93 3.87 -9.62
N LEU A 35 -5.14 5.11 -9.18
CA LEU A 35 -4.06 6.02 -8.83
C LEU A 35 -3.68 5.66 -7.39
N GLY A 36 -2.56 4.96 -7.21
CA GLY A 36 -2.13 4.48 -5.90
C GLY A 36 -1.48 3.09 -5.90
N GLY A 37 -0.81 2.78 -4.79
CA GLY A 37 -0.06 1.53 -4.56
C GLY A 37 -0.90 0.30 -4.27
N LEU A 38 -2.19 0.50 -3.98
CA LEU A 38 -3.12 -0.56 -3.63
C LEU A 38 -4.19 -0.72 -4.69
N ALA A 39 -4.69 -1.95 -4.83
CA ALA A 39 -5.88 -2.19 -5.61
C ALA A 39 -7.10 -1.61 -4.89
N ARG A 40 -8.08 -1.17 -5.68
CA ARG A 40 -9.32 -0.55 -5.20
C ARG A 40 -9.98 -1.30 -4.05
N GLY A 41 -10.25 -2.60 -4.28
CA GLY A 41 -10.88 -3.44 -3.28
C GLY A 41 -9.94 -4.02 -2.22
N THR A 42 -8.70 -3.55 -2.08
CA THR A 42 -7.78 -4.09 -1.07
C THR A 42 -8.33 -3.87 0.34
N LEU A 43 -8.81 -2.67 0.67
CA LEU A 43 -9.34 -2.40 2.01
C LEU A 43 -10.68 -3.10 2.28
N GLU A 44 -11.50 -3.28 1.24
CA GLU A 44 -12.74 -4.07 1.34
C GLU A 44 -12.43 -5.55 1.56
N ALA A 45 -11.38 -6.07 0.92
CA ALA A 45 -10.90 -7.43 1.17
C ALA A 45 -10.39 -7.58 2.61
N VAL A 46 -9.71 -6.57 3.16
CA VAL A 46 -9.31 -6.56 4.58
C VAL A 46 -10.54 -6.68 5.48
N ASP A 47 -11.62 -5.94 5.20
CA ASP A 47 -12.86 -6.02 6.00
C ASP A 47 -13.52 -7.40 5.93
N VAL A 48 -13.52 -8.03 4.75
CA VAL A 48 -14.02 -9.40 4.59
C VAL A 48 -13.17 -10.39 5.38
N LEU A 49 -11.85 -10.24 5.40
CA LEU A 49 -10.95 -11.12 6.14
C LEU A 49 -11.06 -10.93 7.65
N ASP A 50 -11.14 -9.68 8.12
CA ASP A 50 -11.40 -9.35 9.53
C ASP A 50 -12.74 -9.94 9.99
N ALA A 51 -13.82 -9.74 9.22
CA ALA A 51 -15.13 -10.32 9.50
C ALA A 51 -15.15 -11.86 9.43
N ALA A 52 -14.25 -12.46 8.64
CA ALA A 52 -14.07 -13.91 8.57
C ALA A 52 -13.21 -14.48 9.71
N GLY A 53 -12.67 -13.63 10.59
CA GLY A 53 -11.91 -14.04 11.77
C GLY A 53 -10.42 -14.30 11.50
N PHE A 54 -9.84 -13.66 10.47
CA PHE A 54 -8.38 -13.68 10.29
C PHE A 54 -7.73 -12.68 11.25
N ASP A 55 -6.89 -13.16 12.16
CA ASP A 55 -6.21 -12.32 13.16
C ASP A 55 -5.11 -11.44 12.54
N LEU A 56 -4.45 -11.92 11.48
CA LEU A 56 -3.36 -11.22 10.79
C LEU A 56 -3.67 -11.08 9.31
N VAL A 57 -3.77 -9.85 8.83
CA VAL A 57 -3.95 -9.52 7.41
C VAL A 57 -2.72 -8.77 6.90
N ILE A 58 -1.98 -9.39 5.98
CA ILE A 58 -0.78 -8.79 5.36
C ILE A 58 -1.17 -8.18 4.01
N ILE A 59 -0.80 -6.91 3.82
CA ILE A 59 -0.97 -6.19 2.55
C ILE A 59 0.42 -5.95 1.95
N GLU A 60 0.72 -6.62 0.83
CA GLU A 60 1.97 -6.42 0.08
C GLU A 60 1.74 -5.44 -1.09
N THR A 61 2.65 -4.49 -1.28
CA THR A 61 2.66 -3.61 -2.46
C THR A 61 3.38 -4.25 -3.63
N VAL A 62 2.97 -3.89 -4.84
CA VAL A 62 3.61 -4.41 -6.06
C VAL A 62 4.62 -3.37 -6.61
N GLY A 63 5.74 -3.17 -5.90
CA GLY A 63 6.90 -2.42 -6.40
C GLY A 63 6.73 -0.91 -6.63
N VAL A 64 7.82 -0.27 -7.09
CA VAL A 64 8.16 1.17 -6.98
C VAL A 64 7.13 2.17 -7.54
N GLY A 65 6.80 3.19 -6.75
CA GLY A 65 5.87 4.28 -7.10
C GLY A 65 5.97 5.54 -6.21
N GLN A 66 4.91 6.35 -6.16
CA GLN A 66 4.65 7.36 -5.11
C GLN A 66 3.60 6.81 -4.13
N ASP A 67 3.62 5.50 -4.02
CA ASP A 67 2.52 4.61 -3.68
C ASP A 67 2.74 4.02 -2.28
N GLU A 68 3.98 4.11 -1.79
CA GLU A 68 4.45 3.59 -0.51
C GLU A 68 3.80 4.34 0.67
N VAL A 69 3.54 5.64 0.52
CA VAL A 69 2.88 6.46 1.55
C VAL A 69 1.40 6.09 1.72
N GLU A 70 0.75 5.63 0.65
CA GLU A 70 -0.66 5.24 0.73
C GLU A 70 -0.84 3.97 1.57
N VAL A 71 0.08 3.03 1.48
CA VAL A 71 0.05 1.77 2.23
C VAL A 71 0.31 1.99 3.70
N ALA A 72 1.21 2.91 4.04
CA ALA A 72 1.48 3.29 5.42
C ALA A 72 0.24 3.81 6.19
N ARG A 73 -0.74 4.32 5.46
CA ARG A 73 -2.01 4.84 6.01
C ARG A 73 -3.15 3.82 5.96
N ALA A 74 -2.89 2.62 5.43
CA ALA A 74 -3.87 1.55 5.27
C ALA A 74 -3.73 0.45 6.33
N ALA A 75 -2.64 0.44 7.10
CA ALA A 75 -2.31 -0.61 8.06
C ALA A 75 -2.01 -0.04 9.46
N HIS A 76 -2.11 -0.90 10.47
CA HIS A 76 -1.74 -0.56 11.84
C HIS A 76 -0.22 -0.52 12.04
N THR A 77 0.50 -1.49 11.44
CA THR A 77 1.96 -1.59 11.45
C THR A 77 2.46 -1.63 10.02
N THR A 78 3.40 -0.76 9.67
CA THR A 78 4.02 -0.67 8.35
C THR A 78 5.43 -1.22 8.39
N VAL A 79 5.70 -2.25 7.58
CA VAL A 79 7.03 -2.86 7.45
C VAL A 79 7.66 -2.44 6.13
N VAL A 80 8.83 -1.80 6.19
CA VAL A 80 9.60 -1.44 4.99
C VAL A 80 10.77 -2.41 4.84
N ILE A 81 10.79 -3.13 3.71
CA ILE A 81 11.82 -4.14 3.42
C ILE A 81 12.80 -3.60 2.39
N SER A 82 14.08 -3.55 2.75
CA SER A 82 15.21 -3.22 1.88
C SER A 82 16.11 -4.44 1.69
N ALA A 83 16.92 -4.46 0.63
CA ALA A 83 17.95 -5.48 0.43
C ALA A 83 19.34 -4.82 0.45
N PRO A 84 20.40 -5.53 0.87
CA PRO A 84 21.75 -5.01 0.79
C PRO A 84 22.23 -4.97 -0.66
N GLY A 85 23.27 -4.15 -0.91
CA GLY A 85 23.89 -4.08 -2.23
C GLY A 85 23.16 -3.23 -3.25
N LEU A 86 22.09 -2.53 -2.85
CA LEU A 86 21.42 -1.54 -3.68
C LEU A 86 22.28 -0.26 -3.90
N GLY A 87 23.53 -0.21 -3.42
CA GLY A 87 24.43 0.92 -3.64
C GLY A 87 23.95 2.22 -2.98
N ASP A 88 23.88 3.31 -3.76
CA ASP A 88 23.35 4.62 -3.34
C ASP A 88 21.84 4.58 -3.01
N ASP A 89 21.14 3.47 -3.28
CA ASP A 89 19.69 3.40 -3.15
C ASP A 89 19.19 3.32 -1.70
N ILE A 90 20.02 2.91 -0.72
CA ILE A 90 19.62 3.05 0.70
C ILE A 90 19.57 4.55 1.07
N GLN A 91 20.47 5.37 0.50
CA GLN A 91 20.37 6.83 0.59
C GLN A 91 19.24 7.39 -0.29
N ALA A 92 18.86 6.67 -1.35
CA ALA A 92 17.68 6.97 -2.18
C ALA A 92 16.37 6.46 -1.59
N ILE A 93 16.37 5.78 -0.43
CA ILE A 93 15.17 5.67 0.40
C ILE A 93 14.81 7.11 0.74
N LYS A 94 13.92 7.68 -0.06
CA LYS A 94 13.43 9.05 0.06
C LYS A 94 13.05 9.26 1.53
N ALA A 95 13.30 10.45 2.09
CA ALA A 95 12.92 10.78 3.47
C ALA A 95 11.51 10.27 3.83
N GLY A 96 10.55 10.38 2.89
CA GLY A 96 9.19 9.87 3.07
C GLY A 96 9.03 8.35 3.20
N ILE A 97 9.95 7.50 2.74
CA ILE A 97 9.90 6.04 2.95
C ILE A 97 10.50 5.66 4.31
N LEU A 98 11.55 6.37 4.76
CA LEU A 98 12.12 6.15 6.10
C LEU A 98 11.10 6.50 7.19
N GLU A 99 10.32 7.56 6.98
CA GLU A 99 9.36 8.12 7.93
C GLU A 99 8.07 7.30 8.09
N ILE A 100 7.71 6.49 7.10
CA ILE A 100 6.45 5.71 7.13
C ILE A 100 6.58 4.35 7.82
N ALA A 101 7.82 3.90 8.07
CA ALA A 101 8.05 2.57 8.62
C ALA A 101 7.85 2.57 10.13
N ASP A 102 7.06 1.63 10.62
CA ASP A 102 7.01 1.28 12.03
C ASP A 102 8.07 0.19 12.34
N VAL A 103 8.44 -0.62 11.34
CA VAL A 103 9.55 -1.59 11.39
C VAL A 103 10.33 -1.53 10.07
N HIS A 104 11.65 -1.45 10.15
CA HIS A 104 12.54 -1.59 9.00
C HIS A 104 13.12 -3.00 8.94
N VAL A 105 13.21 -3.57 7.75
CA VAL A 105 13.79 -4.89 7.50
C VAL A 105 14.91 -4.79 6.49
N VAL A 106 16.06 -5.39 6.79
CA VAL A 106 17.11 -5.65 5.80
C VAL A 106 17.06 -7.12 5.44
N SER A 107 16.37 -7.43 4.34
CA SER A 107 16.27 -8.77 3.76
C SER A 107 17.62 -9.25 3.21
N LYS A 108 17.74 -10.56 2.98
CA LYS A 108 18.97 -11.20 2.49
C LYS A 108 20.17 -10.93 3.39
N CYS A 109 19.99 -11.03 4.72
CA CYS A 109 21.07 -10.81 5.68
C CYS A 109 22.21 -11.82 5.58
N ASP A 110 22.03 -12.90 4.81
CA ASP A 110 23.06 -13.86 4.41
C ASP A 110 24.12 -13.28 3.45
N LYS A 111 23.91 -12.07 2.90
CA LYS A 111 24.83 -11.43 1.97
C LYS A 111 25.94 -10.64 2.68
N PRO A 112 27.17 -10.59 2.12
CA PRO A 112 28.32 -9.94 2.78
C PRO A 112 28.13 -8.45 3.11
N ASP A 113 27.29 -7.75 2.36
CA ASP A 113 26.98 -6.33 2.48
C ASP A 113 25.80 -6.01 3.40
N ALA A 114 25.13 -7.02 3.96
CA ALA A 114 24.02 -6.86 4.89
C ALA A 114 24.38 -6.03 6.12
N SER A 115 25.51 -6.33 6.76
CA SER A 115 25.96 -5.63 7.97
C SER A 115 26.14 -4.13 7.74
N LYS A 116 26.63 -3.75 6.56
CA LYS A 116 26.78 -2.34 6.18
C LYS A 116 25.42 -1.68 5.99
N ALA A 117 24.51 -2.32 5.24
CA ALA A 117 23.16 -1.80 5.01
C ALA A 117 22.38 -1.58 6.32
N ILE A 118 22.49 -2.50 7.27
CA ILE A 118 21.88 -2.39 8.60
C ILE A 118 22.47 -1.21 9.37
N ALA A 119 23.79 -1.05 9.37
CA ALA A 119 24.46 0.05 10.06
C ALA A 119 24.08 1.41 9.46
N ASP A 120 24.08 1.52 8.13
CA ASP A 120 23.70 2.75 7.42
C ASP A 120 22.25 3.14 7.73
N LEU A 121 21.31 2.19 7.71
CA LEU A 121 19.91 2.44 8.02
C LEU A 121 19.71 2.86 9.49
N LYS A 122 20.36 2.20 10.44
CA LYS A 122 20.33 2.60 11.85
C LYS A 122 20.88 4.02 12.06
N ASN A 123 21.96 4.38 11.37
CA ASN A 123 22.53 5.73 11.42
C ASN A 123 21.57 6.77 10.84
N MET A 124 20.94 6.48 9.71
CA MET A 124 19.93 7.37 9.10
C MET A 124 18.72 7.58 10.01
N LEU A 125 18.20 6.51 10.62
CA LEU A 125 17.13 6.62 11.60
C LEU A 125 17.56 7.44 12.82
N ALA A 126 18.76 7.22 13.36
CA ALA A 126 19.26 8.01 14.48
C ALA A 126 19.37 9.51 14.14
N LEU A 127 19.80 9.85 12.92
CA LEU A 127 19.88 11.24 12.45
C LEU A 127 18.50 11.85 12.18
N GLY A 128 17.58 11.12 11.56
CA GLY A 128 16.22 11.58 11.25
C GLY A 128 15.33 11.70 12.49
N LEU A 129 15.42 10.73 13.42
CA LEU A 129 14.69 10.74 14.69
C LEU A 129 15.20 11.81 15.66
N SER A 130 16.45 12.25 15.53
CA SER A 130 16.99 13.41 16.28
C SER A 130 16.22 14.71 15.99
N LEU A 131 15.62 14.84 14.79
CA LEU A 131 14.77 15.98 14.42
C LEU A 131 13.34 15.82 14.94
N SER A 132 12.83 14.58 14.96
CA SER A 132 11.54 14.20 15.53
C SER A 132 11.67 13.84 17.01
N ARG A 133 11.96 14.85 17.86
CA ARG A 133 12.18 14.80 19.33
C ARG A 133 11.07 14.12 20.19
N ARG A 134 10.11 13.39 19.61
CA ARG A 134 8.94 12.78 20.25
C ARG A 134 8.49 11.42 19.68
N ALA A 135 9.31 10.68 18.94
CA ALA A 135 8.91 9.31 18.57
C ALA A 135 8.86 8.44 19.84
N ARG A 136 7.65 8.13 20.32
CA ARG A 136 7.43 7.21 21.47
C ARG A 136 7.86 5.78 21.12
N TRP A 137 7.89 5.46 19.84
CA TRP A 137 8.31 4.19 19.27
C TRP A 137 9.73 4.29 18.71
N GLN A 138 10.62 3.41 19.16
CA GLN A 138 11.96 3.28 18.59
C GLN A 138 11.90 2.28 17.43
N ILE A 139 11.87 2.80 16.20
CA ILE A 139 11.74 1.97 14.99
C ILE A 139 12.88 0.94 14.91
N PRO A 140 12.61 -0.37 15.00
CA PRO A 140 13.62 -1.40 14.93
C PRO A 140 14.09 -1.62 13.48
N VAL A 141 15.34 -2.06 13.33
CA VAL A 141 15.92 -2.54 12.07
C VAL A 141 16.23 -4.03 12.22
N VAL A 142 15.42 -4.88 11.59
CA VAL A 142 15.46 -6.34 11.71
C VAL A 142 16.16 -6.96 10.49
N PRO A 143 17.29 -7.65 10.64
CA PRO A 143 17.89 -8.43 9.56
C PRO A 143 17.11 -9.72 9.31
N THR A 144 16.83 -10.07 8.05
CA THR A 144 16.14 -11.33 7.71
C THR A 144 16.78 -12.03 6.52
N SER A 145 16.73 -13.36 6.50
CA SER A 145 17.05 -14.18 5.31
C SER A 145 15.97 -15.23 5.12
N SER A 146 15.13 -15.05 4.10
CA SER A 146 14.11 -16.05 3.74
C SER A 146 14.70 -17.36 3.22
N GLN A 147 15.94 -17.34 2.68
CA GLN A 147 16.62 -18.56 2.23
C GLN A 147 17.15 -19.41 3.38
N ARG A 148 17.49 -18.78 4.51
CA ARG A 148 18.03 -19.46 5.69
C ARG A 148 17.05 -19.55 6.85
N ASP A 149 15.85 -19.02 6.68
CA ASP A 149 14.85 -18.88 7.74
C ASP A 149 15.39 -18.14 8.98
N GLU A 150 16.16 -17.08 8.74
CA GLU A 150 16.77 -16.25 9.78
C GLU A 150 16.00 -14.94 9.95
N GLY A 151 15.77 -14.50 11.19
CA GLY A 151 15.19 -13.19 11.50
C GLY A 151 13.66 -13.09 11.38
N ILE A 152 12.98 -14.15 10.93
CA ILE A 152 11.52 -14.14 10.71
C ILE A 152 10.77 -14.06 12.04
N ALA A 153 11.20 -14.82 13.04
CA ALA A 153 10.60 -14.78 14.38
C ALA A 153 10.80 -13.41 15.04
N GLU A 154 11.98 -12.81 14.87
CA GLU A 154 12.31 -11.48 15.38
C GLU A 154 11.50 -10.39 14.68
N LEU A 155 11.22 -10.54 13.38
CA LEU A 155 10.33 -9.64 12.66
C LEU A 155 8.89 -9.72 13.19
N LEU A 156 8.36 -10.92 13.41
CA LEU A 156 7.02 -11.09 14.00
C LEU A 156 6.96 -10.47 15.41
N ALA A 157 7.97 -10.73 16.24
CA ALA A 157 8.05 -10.15 17.57
C ALA A 157 8.07 -8.60 17.54
N ALA A 158 8.80 -7.99 16.59
CA ALA A 158 8.82 -6.55 16.42
C ALA A 158 7.45 -5.97 15.97
N ILE A 159 6.70 -6.72 15.16
CA ILE A 159 5.33 -6.34 14.77
C ILE A 159 4.38 -6.40 15.97
N ASP A 160 4.46 -7.46 16.78
CA ASP A 160 3.65 -7.64 17.99
C ASP A 160 3.98 -6.58 19.06
N GLU A 161 5.25 -6.24 19.21
CA GLU A 161 5.69 -5.17 20.13
C GLU A 161 5.15 -3.80 19.68
N HIS A 162 5.16 -3.51 18.37
CA HIS A 162 4.57 -2.28 17.85
C HIS A 162 3.05 -2.25 18.09
N TRP A 163 2.36 -3.36 17.82
CA TRP A 163 0.92 -3.48 18.10
C TRP A 163 0.60 -3.19 19.57
N SER A 164 1.35 -3.82 20.48
CA SER A 164 1.21 -3.61 21.93
C SER A 164 1.45 -2.14 22.30
N SER A 165 2.46 -1.51 21.71
CA SER A 165 2.73 -0.08 21.92
C SER A 165 1.57 0.81 21.46
N LEU A 166 0.94 0.51 20.32
CA LEU A 166 -0.24 1.25 19.84
C LEU A 166 -1.42 1.14 20.80
N GLU A 167 -1.62 -0.01 21.44
CA GLU A 167 -2.66 -0.22 22.45
C GLU A 167 -2.35 0.54 23.74
N GLU A 168 -1.12 0.40 24.26
CA GLU A 168 -0.68 1.05 25.51
C GLU A 168 -0.70 2.59 25.43
N THR A 169 -0.30 3.14 24.28
CA THR A 169 -0.27 4.59 24.05
C THR A 169 -1.62 5.17 23.62
N GLY A 170 -2.56 4.32 23.22
CA GLY A 170 -3.84 4.72 22.62
C GLY A 170 -3.72 5.23 21.18
N GLU A 171 -2.53 5.17 20.56
CA GLU A 171 -2.30 5.60 19.18
C GLU A 171 -3.09 4.77 18.16
N ILE A 172 -3.51 3.55 18.54
CA ILE A 172 -4.40 2.70 17.74
C ILE A 172 -5.69 3.42 17.32
N ALA A 173 -6.27 4.26 18.20
CA ALA A 173 -7.49 5.01 17.89
C ALA A 173 -7.23 6.04 16.78
N THR A 174 -6.09 6.74 16.85
CA THR A 174 -5.66 7.71 15.83
C THR A 174 -5.42 7.00 14.49
N ARG A 175 -4.74 5.85 14.50
CA ARG A 175 -4.51 5.04 13.29
C ARG A 175 -5.83 4.60 12.65
N ARG A 176 -6.79 4.13 13.46
CA ARG A 176 -8.14 3.74 12.97
C ARG A 176 -8.89 4.91 12.32
N VAL A 177 -8.80 6.11 12.88
CA VAL A 177 -9.40 7.31 12.26
C VAL A 177 -8.77 7.58 10.89
N GLN A 178 -7.44 7.52 10.79
CA GLN A 178 -6.73 7.74 9.52
C GLN A 178 -7.08 6.68 8.46
N ILE A 179 -7.16 5.41 8.86
CA ILE A 179 -7.57 4.31 7.99
C ILE A 179 -9.00 4.53 7.50
N ASN A 180 -9.93 4.90 8.40
CA ASN A 180 -11.33 5.15 8.05
C ASN A 180 -11.52 6.37 7.16
N GLU A 181 -10.78 7.45 7.41
CA GLU A 181 -10.76 8.63 6.52
C GLU A 181 -10.31 8.22 5.12
N ARG A 182 -9.26 7.39 5.02
CA ARG A 182 -8.79 6.88 3.72
C ARG A 182 -9.85 6.04 3.01
N ARG A 183 -10.50 5.14 3.74
CA ARG A 183 -11.59 4.30 3.24
C ARG A 183 -12.74 5.14 2.69
N LEU A 184 -13.17 6.15 3.45
CA LEU A 184 -14.25 7.05 3.05
C LEU A 184 -13.90 7.79 1.74
N LEU A 185 -12.69 8.37 1.66
CA LEU A 185 -12.24 9.08 0.47
C LEU A 185 -12.15 8.16 -0.75
N LYS A 186 -11.61 6.94 -0.58
CA LYS A 186 -11.55 5.95 -1.67
C LYS A 186 -12.93 5.51 -2.14
N ALA A 187 -13.84 5.20 -1.22
CA ALA A 187 -15.21 4.85 -1.57
C ALA A 187 -15.90 5.98 -2.35
N GLY A 188 -15.70 7.25 -1.95
CA GLY A 188 -16.20 8.41 -2.68
C GLY A 188 -15.61 8.54 -4.09
N GLU A 189 -14.28 8.41 -4.23
CA GLU A 189 -13.58 8.40 -5.54
C GLU A 189 -14.13 7.31 -6.46
N GLU A 190 -14.46 6.14 -5.92
CA GLU A 190 -14.99 5.01 -6.67
C GLU A 190 -16.42 5.23 -7.12
N ILE A 191 -17.30 5.71 -6.24
CA ILE A 191 -18.69 6.05 -6.58
C ILE A 191 -18.71 7.06 -7.74
N LEU A 192 -17.90 8.12 -7.66
CA LEU A 192 -17.80 9.15 -8.70
C LEU A 192 -17.32 8.58 -10.03
N ARG A 193 -16.28 7.74 -9.98
CA ARG A 193 -15.73 7.11 -11.17
C ARG A 193 -16.72 6.15 -11.82
N ASP A 194 -17.43 5.38 -11.03
CA ASP A 194 -18.44 4.43 -11.51
C ASP A 194 -19.61 5.16 -12.18
N GLN A 195 -20.05 6.29 -11.60
CA GLN A 195 -21.03 7.17 -12.24
C GLN A 195 -20.48 7.73 -13.56
N PHE A 196 -19.23 8.17 -13.60
CA PHE A 196 -18.59 8.64 -14.83
C PHE A 196 -18.57 7.57 -15.92
N VAL A 197 -18.18 6.33 -15.57
CA VAL A 197 -18.14 5.22 -16.52
C VAL A 197 -19.54 4.87 -17.03
N ARG A 198 -20.56 4.88 -16.17
CA ARG A 198 -21.95 4.62 -16.60
C ARG A 198 -22.53 5.72 -17.48
N ASN A 199 -22.25 6.99 -17.18
CA ASN A 199 -22.91 8.14 -17.83
C ASN A 199 -22.19 8.67 -19.06
N ARG A 200 -20.96 8.22 -19.35
CA ARG A 200 -20.21 8.63 -20.55
C ARG A 200 -20.71 7.95 -21.82
N ASP A 201 -21.29 6.76 -21.69
CA ASP A 201 -21.70 5.96 -22.85
C ASP A 201 -22.79 6.67 -23.64
N GLY A 202 -22.65 6.71 -24.97
CA GLY A 202 -23.52 7.46 -25.89
C GLY A 202 -23.16 8.93 -26.12
N LYS A 203 -22.33 9.57 -25.26
CA LYS A 203 -21.92 10.98 -25.42
C LYS A 203 -20.52 11.15 -26.01
N ILE A 204 -19.65 10.16 -25.82
CA ILE A 204 -18.25 10.21 -26.26
C ILE A 204 -18.14 10.44 -27.77
N GLY A 205 -18.96 9.78 -28.58
CA GLY A 205 -18.88 9.88 -30.05
C GLY A 205 -19.04 11.31 -30.55
N ALA A 206 -20.12 12.00 -30.14
CA ALA A 206 -20.39 13.36 -30.55
C ALA A 206 -19.31 14.35 -30.07
N LEU A 207 -18.89 14.24 -28.81
CA LEU A 207 -17.85 15.11 -28.25
C LEU A 207 -16.49 14.91 -28.95
N VAL A 208 -16.13 13.69 -29.30
CA VAL A 208 -14.90 13.40 -30.06
C VAL A 208 -14.96 13.98 -31.48
N THR A 209 -16.13 13.93 -32.13
CA THR A 209 -16.32 14.59 -33.43
C THR A 209 -16.12 16.10 -33.33
N GLU A 210 -16.70 16.77 -32.32
CA GLU A 210 -16.52 18.21 -32.09
C GLU A 210 -15.06 18.58 -31.76
N LEU A 211 -14.34 17.74 -30.99
CA LEU A 211 -12.92 17.90 -30.69
C LEU A 211 -12.05 17.82 -31.95
N ASN A 212 -12.28 16.82 -32.81
CA ASN A 212 -11.54 16.65 -34.07
C ASN A 212 -11.79 17.81 -35.04
N ALA A 213 -13.01 18.35 -35.06
CA ALA A 213 -13.36 19.54 -35.81
C ALA A 213 -12.80 20.85 -35.19
N ARG A 214 -12.13 20.78 -34.03
CA ARG A 214 -11.66 21.92 -33.23
C ARG A 214 -12.77 22.90 -32.84
N ALA A 215 -14.02 22.44 -32.82
CA ALA A 215 -15.19 23.23 -32.42
C ALA A 215 -15.33 23.32 -30.89
N LEU A 216 -14.69 22.41 -30.16
CA LEU A 216 -14.66 22.37 -28.70
C LEU A 216 -13.23 22.12 -28.21
N SER A 217 -12.88 22.65 -27.04
CA SER A 217 -11.62 22.30 -26.36
C SER A 217 -11.80 21.06 -25.48
N PRO A 218 -10.72 20.30 -25.19
CA PRO A 218 -10.80 19.14 -24.28
C PRO A 218 -11.43 19.46 -22.91
N HIS A 219 -11.10 20.63 -22.34
CA HIS A 219 -11.67 21.06 -21.07
C HIS A 219 -13.19 21.27 -21.14
N ARG A 220 -13.68 21.97 -22.16
CA ARG A 220 -15.12 22.20 -22.37
C ARG A 220 -15.87 20.91 -22.72
N ALA A 221 -15.23 19.99 -23.45
CA ALA A 221 -15.77 18.66 -23.71
C ALA A 221 -15.96 17.87 -22.42
N ALA A 222 -14.97 17.92 -21.52
CA ALA A 222 -15.06 17.29 -20.21
C ALA A 222 -16.19 17.90 -19.37
N GLU A 223 -16.31 19.23 -19.30
CA GLU A 223 -17.44 19.88 -18.60
C GLU A 223 -18.81 19.40 -19.11
N ARG A 224 -18.99 19.32 -20.43
CA ARG A 224 -20.23 18.77 -21.04
C ARG A 224 -20.46 17.30 -20.71
N LEU A 225 -19.39 16.51 -20.72
CA LEU A 225 -19.46 15.09 -20.37
C LEU A 225 -19.89 14.89 -18.91
N LEU A 226 -19.45 15.77 -18.03
CA LEU A 226 -19.73 15.73 -16.58
C LEU A 226 -21.05 16.41 -16.20
N ALA A 227 -21.65 17.23 -17.09
CA ALA A 227 -22.83 18.05 -16.78
C ALA A 227 -24.05 17.25 -16.27
N ASP A 228 -24.17 15.98 -16.65
CA ASP A 228 -25.27 15.10 -16.24
C ASP A 228 -24.89 14.12 -15.11
N LEU A 229 -23.70 14.26 -14.50
CA LEU A 229 -23.33 13.48 -13.33
C LEU A 229 -24.14 13.95 -12.12
N HIS A 230 -25.27 13.27 -11.89
CA HIS A 230 -26.07 13.46 -10.70
C HIS A 230 -25.47 12.65 -9.55
N ILE A 231 -24.92 13.35 -8.56
CA ILE A 231 -24.49 12.74 -7.30
C ILE A 231 -25.73 12.58 -6.40
N GLY A 232 -26.55 11.56 -6.69
CA GLY A 232 -27.60 11.07 -5.78
C GLY A 232 -28.96 10.78 -6.42
N ASP A 233 -29.50 9.60 -6.10
CA ASP A 233 -30.84 9.49 -5.53
C ASP A 233 -30.62 9.34 -4.01
N THR A 234 -30.91 10.40 -3.25
CA THR A 234 -30.99 10.32 -1.79
C THR A 234 -32.30 9.59 -1.46
N LYS A 235 -32.22 8.33 -1.07
CA LYS A 235 -33.31 7.69 -0.31
C LYS A 235 -33.20 8.04 1.16
#